data_AF-M3UZF5-F1
#
_entry.id   AF-M3UZF5-F1
#
_cell.length_a   1.000
_cell.length_b   1.000
_cell.length_c   1.000
_cell.angle_alpha   90.00
_cell.angle_beta   90.00
_cell.angle_gamma   90.00
#
_symmetry.space_group_name_H-M   'P 1'
#
loop_
_entity.id
_entity.type
_entity.pdbx_description
1 polymer ?
#
loop_
_entity_poly.entity_id
_entity_poly.type
_entity_poly.pdbx_seq_one_letter_code
_entity_poly.pdbx_strand_id
1 'polypeptide(L)'
;MEYSFHYHDGFRSHMFLYVMLQGKIAVIILIDYVCSINHMKNCSETTMKHLKIIIKKHLEIIRYNQFVLKSNQYFYLLYLFNEVFFGLLPMFEYFSPNRSIIAVSSATVYFFCLVYAVNDAAEEYITLVEYFRTEIFNLKWYEWDVSCRKVYSILITYLNEPMKVDFVVVNINRALFCQILKLCIQYLISFIQPTELVDSSFCNSALYVLSLIISHYW
;
A
#
# COMPACT_ATOMS: atom_id res chain seq x y z
N MET A 1 29.67 -1.07 -18.27
CA MET A 1 29.61 -1.36 -16.81
C MET A 1 28.21 -0.96 -16.35
N GLU A 2 27.18 -1.65 -16.83
CA GLU A 2 25.80 -1.10 -16.88
C GLU A 2 24.76 -2.23 -16.80
N TYR A 3 24.68 -2.95 -15.69
CA TYR A 3 23.53 -3.83 -15.39
C TYR A 3 23.24 -3.94 -13.88
N SER A 4 23.99 -3.25 -13.02
CA SER A 4 23.88 -3.37 -11.57
C SER A 4 22.85 -2.43 -10.93
N PHE A 5 22.40 -1.37 -11.63
CA PHE A 5 21.45 -0.41 -11.04
C PHE A 5 20.01 -0.95 -10.97
N HIS A 6 19.54 -1.69 -11.98
CA HIS A 6 18.17 -2.21 -12.01
C HIS A 6 17.87 -3.29 -10.94
N TYR A 7 18.88 -4.02 -10.47
CA TYR A 7 18.70 -5.01 -9.39
C TYR A 7 18.49 -4.34 -8.02
N HIS A 8 19.04 -3.15 -7.81
CA HIS A 8 18.95 -2.47 -6.52
C HIS A 8 17.60 -1.77 -6.31
N ASP A 9 16.96 -1.27 -7.38
CA ASP A 9 15.65 -0.60 -7.28
C ASP A 9 14.51 -1.61 -7.10
N GLY A 10 14.54 -2.75 -7.80
CA GLY A 10 13.61 -3.84 -7.55
C GLY A 10 13.66 -4.32 -6.10
N PHE A 11 14.86 -4.49 -5.52
CA PHE A 11 15.03 -4.98 -4.15
C PHE A 11 14.27 -4.14 -3.10
N ARG A 12 14.19 -2.82 -3.28
CA ARG A 12 13.54 -1.91 -2.30
C ARG A 12 12.02 -2.02 -2.31
N SER A 13 11.41 -2.09 -3.49
CA SER A 13 9.96 -2.32 -3.62
C SER A 13 9.57 -3.70 -3.11
N HIS A 14 10.42 -4.71 -3.36
CA HIS A 14 10.23 -6.06 -2.84
C HIS A 14 10.32 -6.10 -1.31
N MET A 15 11.24 -5.34 -0.70
CA MET A 15 11.34 -5.23 0.76
C MET A 15 10.09 -4.62 1.37
N PHE A 16 9.53 -3.57 0.75
CA PHE A 16 8.28 -2.97 1.20
C PHE A 16 7.09 -3.93 1.09
N LEU A 17 6.93 -4.57 -0.07
CA LEU A 17 5.87 -5.54 -0.32
C LEU A 17 5.99 -6.73 0.64
N TYR A 18 7.20 -7.20 0.92
CA TYR A 18 7.46 -8.25 1.90
C TYR A 18 7.03 -7.85 3.31
N VAL A 19 7.39 -6.64 3.75
CA VAL A 19 6.95 -6.09 5.05
C VAL A 19 5.43 -6.02 5.13
N MET A 20 4.77 -5.52 4.08
CA MET A 20 3.30 -5.46 4.04
C MET A 20 2.66 -6.84 4.08
N LEU A 21 3.24 -7.82 3.37
CA LEU A 21 2.78 -9.21 3.41
C LEU A 21 2.90 -9.80 4.83
N GLN A 22 4.02 -9.58 5.52
CA GLN A 22 4.20 -10.02 6.92
C GLN A 22 3.17 -9.37 7.85
N GLY A 23 2.92 -8.07 7.68
CA GLY A 23 1.87 -7.35 8.39
C GLY A 23 0.49 -7.95 8.14
N LYS A 24 0.13 -8.20 6.88
CA LYS A 24 -1.15 -8.83 6.49
C LYS A 24 -1.34 -10.19 7.14
N ILE A 25 -0.35 -11.08 7.03
CA ILE A 25 -0.41 -12.42 7.63
C ILE A 25 -0.63 -12.33 9.15
N ALA A 26 0.07 -11.42 9.83
CA ALA A 26 -0.09 -11.23 11.27
C ALA A 26 -1.52 -10.78 11.64
N VAL A 27 -2.13 -9.90 10.85
CA VAL A 27 -3.52 -9.45 11.06
C VAL A 27 -4.54 -10.55 10.73
N ILE A 28 -4.32 -11.36 9.68
CA ILE A 28 -5.17 -12.53 9.38
C ILE A 28 -5.19 -13.50 10.57
N ILE A 29 -4.02 -13.82 11.12
CA ILE A 29 -3.92 -14.68 12.30
C ILE A 29 -4.69 -14.09 13.48
N LEU A 30 -4.60 -12.77 13.68
CA LEU A 30 -5.38 -12.09 14.72
C LEU A 30 -6.88 -12.20 14.50
N ILE A 31 -7.35 -12.00 13.26
CA ILE A 31 -8.77 -12.17 12.90
C ILE A 31 -9.24 -13.58 13.24
N ASP A 32 -8.49 -14.62 12.85
CA ASP A 32 -8.81 -16.01 13.19
C ASP A 32 -8.93 -16.23 14.70
N TYR A 33 -8.03 -15.63 15.49
CA TYR A 33 -8.13 -15.66 16.95
C TYR A 33 -9.40 -14.97 17.46
N VAL A 34 -9.80 -13.84 16.90
CA VAL A 34 -11.04 -13.14 17.27
C VAL A 34 -12.27 -13.98 16.95
N CYS A 35 -12.34 -14.52 15.73
CA CYS A 35 -13.41 -15.41 15.30
C CYS A 35 -13.53 -16.64 16.22
N SER A 36 -12.39 -17.20 16.67
CA SER A 36 -12.39 -18.32 17.62
C SER A 36 -13.03 -18.00 18.97
N ILE A 37 -12.93 -16.73 19.43
CA ILE A 37 -13.58 -16.26 20.66
C ILE A 37 -15.08 -16.09 20.44
N ASN A 38 -15.51 -15.69 19.24
CA ASN A 38 -16.92 -15.44 18.94
C ASN A 38 -17.80 -16.69 19.07
N HIS A 39 -17.20 -17.87 18.97
CA HIS A 39 -17.86 -19.15 19.22
C HIS A 39 -17.95 -19.53 20.72
N MET A 40 -17.29 -18.81 21.63
CA MET A 40 -17.30 -19.07 23.07
C MET A 40 -18.46 -18.36 23.77
N LYS A 41 -19.50 -19.11 24.14
CA LYS A 41 -20.71 -18.58 24.80
C LYS A 41 -20.50 -18.07 26.24
N ASN A 42 -19.47 -18.54 26.95
CA ASN A 42 -19.17 -18.13 28.32
C ASN A 42 -17.70 -17.71 28.44
N CYS A 43 -17.42 -16.64 29.18
CA CYS A 43 -16.05 -16.28 29.55
C CYS A 43 -15.48 -17.38 30.45
N SER A 44 -14.42 -18.01 29.97
CA SER A 44 -13.59 -18.95 30.71
C SER A 44 -12.18 -18.38 30.84
N GLU A 45 -11.35 -18.99 31.69
CA GLU A 45 -9.91 -18.68 31.77
C GLU A 45 -9.25 -18.73 30.37
N THR A 46 -9.75 -19.61 29.51
CA THR A 46 -9.39 -19.73 28.09
C THR A 46 -9.72 -18.43 27.32
N THR A 47 -10.92 -17.88 27.43
CA THR A 47 -11.30 -16.60 26.77
C THR A 47 -10.37 -15.47 27.18
N MET A 48 -10.09 -15.35 28.48
CA MET A 48 -9.19 -14.32 29.00
C MET A 48 -7.75 -14.51 28.48
N LYS A 49 -7.28 -15.76 28.34
CA LYS A 49 -5.98 -16.06 27.72
C LYS A 49 -5.94 -15.63 26.25
N HIS A 50 -7.00 -15.88 25.48
CA HIS A 50 -7.08 -15.46 24.07
C HIS A 50 -7.09 -13.94 23.93
N LEU A 51 -7.87 -13.22 24.74
CA LEU A 51 -7.87 -11.75 24.75
C LEU A 51 -6.47 -11.17 25.05
N LYS A 52 -5.75 -11.74 26.02
CA LYS A 52 -4.36 -11.33 26.33
C LYS A 52 -3.41 -11.59 25.17
N ILE A 53 -3.58 -12.71 24.45
CA ILE A 53 -2.79 -13.01 23.26
C ILE A 53 -3.08 -11.99 22.16
N ILE A 54 -4.35 -11.67 21.91
CA ILE A 54 -4.75 -10.65 20.93
C ILE A 54 -4.11 -9.30 21.28
N ILE A 55 -4.23 -8.84 22.53
CA ILE A 55 -3.61 -7.58 22.98
C ILE A 55 -2.09 -7.60 22.74
N LYS A 56 -1.40 -8.68 23.17
CA LYS A 56 0.04 -8.81 23.01
C LYS A 56 0.44 -8.74 21.54
N LYS A 57 -0.25 -9.48 20.67
CA LYS A 57 0.02 -9.55 19.24
C LYS A 57 -0.30 -8.22 18.53
N HIS A 58 -1.40 -7.56 18.89
CA HIS A 58 -1.75 -6.22 18.43
C HIS A 58 -0.64 -5.21 18.74
N LEU A 59 -0.12 -5.21 19.97
CA LEU A 59 0.99 -4.35 20.37
C LEU A 59 2.31 -4.70 19.66
N GLU A 60 2.58 -5.98 19.42
CA GLU A 60 3.74 -6.42 18.62
C GLU A 60 3.64 -5.89 17.18
N ILE A 61 2.46 -5.96 16.55
CA ILE A 61 2.24 -5.41 15.20
C ILE A 61 2.39 -3.89 15.19
N ILE A 62 1.81 -3.17 16.17
CA ILE A 62 2.00 -1.72 16.29
C ILE A 62 3.48 -1.37 16.38
N ARG A 63 4.24 -2.04 17.26
CA ARG A 63 5.68 -1.79 17.42
C ARG A 63 6.46 -2.11 16.16
N TYR A 64 6.12 -3.23 15.50
CA TYR A 64 6.74 -3.61 14.23
C TYR A 64 6.46 -2.58 13.14
N ASN A 65 5.21 -2.17 12.97
CA ASN A 65 4.82 -1.12 12.03
C ASN A 65 5.53 0.19 12.35
N GLN A 66 5.56 0.63 13.61
CA GLN A 66 6.27 1.85 14.00
C GLN A 66 7.77 1.76 13.69
N PHE A 67 8.42 0.63 13.97
CA PHE A 67 9.85 0.47 13.72
C PHE A 67 10.16 0.41 12.22
N VAL A 68 9.45 -0.45 11.49
CA VAL A 68 9.71 -0.75 10.09
C VAL A 68 9.23 0.39 9.19
N LEU A 69 8.06 0.97 9.46
CA LEU A 69 7.58 2.12 8.70
C LEU A 69 8.44 3.35 8.98
N LYS A 70 8.78 3.68 10.23
CA LYS A 70 9.63 4.85 10.51
C LYS A 70 11.01 4.72 9.86
N SER A 71 11.57 3.51 9.84
CA SER A 71 12.87 3.26 9.20
C SER A 71 12.77 3.30 7.67
N ASN A 72 11.69 2.75 7.09
CA ASN A 72 11.51 2.69 5.64
C ASN A 72 10.80 3.91 5.04
N GLN A 73 10.24 4.81 5.86
CA GLN A 73 9.50 5.99 5.41
C GLN A 73 10.35 6.90 4.52
N TYR A 74 11.58 7.19 4.95
CA TYR A 74 12.50 8.03 4.17
C TYR A 74 13.00 7.31 2.92
N PHE A 75 13.30 6.02 3.02
CA PHE A 75 13.72 5.23 1.86
C PHE A 75 12.61 5.11 0.81
N TYR A 76 11.37 4.92 1.26
CA TYR A 76 10.24 4.81 0.37
C TYR A 76 9.83 6.16 -0.21
N LEU A 77 9.94 7.26 0.56
CA LEU A 77 9.72 8.60 0.03
C LEU A 77 10.77 8.95 -1.05
N LEU A 78 12.05 8.66 -0.77
CA LEU A 78 13.12 8.79 -1.76
C LEU A 78 12.88 7.88 -2.97
N TYR A 79 12.37 6.66 -2.75
CA TYR A 79 11.98 5.75 -3.82
C TYR A 79 10.84 6.32 -4.67
N LEU A 80 9.76 6.81 -4.06
CA LEU A 80 8.66 7.48 -4.74
C LEU A 80 9.14 8.66 -5.58
N PHE A 81 10.00 9.52 -5.02
CA PHE A 81 10.57 10.64 -5.77
C PHE A 81 11.47 10.17 -6.91
N ASN A 82 12.32 9.17 -6.65
CA ASN A 82 13.21 8.60 -7.65
C ASN A 82 12.41 7.99 -8.80
N GLU A 83 11.37 7.22 -8.48
CA GLU A 83 10.52 6.54 -9.44
C GLU A 83 9.62 7.53 -10.17
N VAL A 84 9.05 8.55 -9.52
CA VAL A 84 8.34 9.62 -10.24
C VAL A 84 9.29 10.32 -11.21
N PHE A 85 10.52 10.62 -10.79
CA PHE A 85 11.53 11.23 -11.67
C PHE A 85 11.92 10.30 -12.83
N PHE A 86 12.16 9.02 -12.56
CA PHE A 86 12.46 7.98 -13.55
C PHE A 86 11.26 7.52 -14.36
N GLY A 87 10.03 7.81 -13.94
CA GLY A 87 8.81 7.59 -14.71
C GLY A 87 8.57 8.74 -15.68
N LEU A 88 8.95 9.97 -15.29
CA LEU A 88 8.90 11.16 -16.15
C LEU A 88 10.05 11.19 -17.18
N LEU A 89 11.23 10.65 -16.86
CA LEU A 89 12.39 10.60 -17.77
C LEU A 89 12.11 9.87 -19.10
N PRO A 90 11.57 8.63 -19.11
CA PRO A 90 11.09 7.95 -20.30
C PRO A 90 10.01 8.75 -21.01
N MET A 91 9.19 9.52 -20.28
CA MET A 91 8.21 10.37 -20.95
C MET A 91 8.85 11.45 -21.84
N PHE A 92 10.05 11.93 -21.53
CA PHE A 92 10.82 12.79 -22.44
C PHE A 92 11.38 12.01 -23.64
N GLU A 93 11.73 10.75 -23.44
CA GLU A 93 12.26 9.88 -24.48
C GLU A 93 11.26 9.64 -25.62
N TYR A 94 9.96 9.72 -25.32
CA TYR A 94 8.92 9.69 -26.34
C TYR A 94 9.05 10.80 -27.39
N PHE A 95 9.70 11.92 -27.07
CA PHE A 95 9.90 13.05 -27.99
C PHE A 95 11.24 12.98 -28.76
N SER A 96 12.04 11.93 -28.54
CA SER A 96 13.30 11.75 -29.26
C SER A 96 13.07 11.05 -30.60
N PRO A 97 13.54 11.62 -31.73
CA PRO A 97 13.26 11.09 -33.08
C PRO A 97 13.86 9.70 -33.36
N ASN A 98 14.77 9.21 -32.51
CA ASN A 98 15.53 7.98 -32.75
C ASN A 98 15.28 6.87 -31.71
N ARG A 99 14.25 6.98 -30.86
CA ARG A 99 14.04 6.02 -29.77
C ARG A 99 12.99 4.96 -30.06
N SER A 100 13.18 3.79 -29.44
CA SER A 100 12.21 2.69 -29.50
C SER A 100 11.00 3.01 -28.64
N ILE A 101 9.87 3.36 -29.27
CA ILE A 101 8.57 3.58 -28.60
C ILE A 101 8.19 2.41 -27.70
N ILE A 102 8.53 1.17 -28.11
CA ILE A 102 8.27 -0.04 -27.34
C ILE A 102 9.05 -0.03 -26.02
N ALA A 103 10.34 0.35 -26.04
CA ALA A 103 11.17 0.40 -24.84
C ALA A 103 10.70 1.48 -23.86
N VAL A 104 10.29 2.65 -24.38
CA VAL A 104 9.74 3.72 -23.55
C VAL A 104 8.40 3.32 -22.94
N SER A 105 7.54 2.65 -23.72
CA SER A 105 6.22 2.20 -23.25
C SER A 105 6.32 1.08 -22.23
N SER A 106 7.23 0.11 -22.42
CA SER A 106 7.43 -0.96 -21.45
C SER A 106 8.00 -0.45 -20.13
N ALA A 107 8.93 0.51 -20.17
CA ALA A 107 9.46 1.17 -18.97
C ALA A 107 8.37 1.93 -18.20
N THR A 108 7.52 2.68 -18.93
CA THR A 108 6.41 3.44 -18.36
C THR A 108 5.38 2.52 -17.69
N VAL A 109 4.99 1.43 -18.36
CA VAL A 109 4.05 0.44 -17.79
C VAL A 109 4.66 -0.25 -16.56
N TYR A 110 5.92 -0.67 -16.63
CA TYR A 110 6.60 -1.29 -15.49
C TYR A 110 6.63 -0.38 -14.26
N PHE A 111 6.93 0.91 -14.45
CA PHE A 111 6.86 1.92 -13.39
C PHE A 111 5.46 2.00 -12.75
N PHE A 112 4.41 2.15 -13.55
CA PHE A 112 3.05 2.25 -13.00
C PHE A 112 2.63 0.97 -12.26
N CYS A 113 3.02 -0.21 -12.75
CA CYS A 113 2.77 -1.48 -12.07
C CYS A 113 3.43 -1.52 -10.68
N LEU A 114 4.67 -1.04 -10.55
CA LEU A 114 5.37 -1.01 -9.25
C LEU A 114 4.73 -0.03 -8.27
N VAL A 115 4.41 1.19 -8.72
CA VAL A 115 3.74 2.18 -7.87
C VAL A 115 2.36 1.67 -7.46
N TYR A 116 1.61 1.07 -8.39
CA TYR A 116 0.32 0.44 -8.10
C TYR A 116 0.46 -0.65 -7.04
N ALA A 117 1.35 -1.63 -7.24
CA ALA A 117 1.51 -2.78 -6.34
C ALA A 117 1.77 -2.36 -4.89
N VAL A 118 2.58 -1.32 -4.68
CA VAL A 118 2.87 -0.82 -3.33
C VAL A 118 1.65 -0.12 -2.71
N ASN A 119 1.01 0.77 -3.47
CA ASN A 119 -0.16 1.50 -2.99
C ASN A 119 -1.35 0.57 -2.71
N ASP A 120 -1.53 -0.44 -3.54
CA ASP A 120 -2.52 -1.50 -3.39
C ASP A 120 -2.23 -2.38 -2.16
N ALA A 121 -0.97 -2.79 -1.96
CA ALA A 121 -0.61 -3.58 -0.80
C ALA A 121 -0.86 -2.85 0.52
N ALA A 122 -0.61 -1.54 0.56
CA ALA A 122 -0.90 -0.69 1.72
C ALA A 122 -2.41 -0.54 1.96
N GLU A 123 -3.20 -0.30 0.91
CA GLU A 123 -4.67 -0.21 0.98
C GLU A 123 -5.30 -1.49 1.53
N GLU A 124 -4.89 -2.64 1.00
CA GLU A 124 -5.38 -3.95 1.46
C GLU A 124 -5.01 -4.20 2.92
N TYR A 125 -3.82 -3.78 3.35
CA TYR A 125 -3.41 -3.87 4.74
C TYR A 125 -4.30 -3.01 5.65
N ILE A 126 -4.57 -1.77 5.27
CA ILE A 126 -5.46 -0.85 6.01
C ILE A 126 -6.87 -1.45 6.10
N THR A 127 -7.42 -1.90 4.98
CA THR A 127 -8.75 -2.54 4.91
C THR A 127 -8.83 -3.74 5.85
N LEU A 128 -7.79 -4.57 5.90
CA LEU A 128 -7.73 -5.75 6.77
C LEU A 128 -7.67 -5.37 8.26
N VAL A 129 -6.94 -4.30 8.61
CA VAL A 129 -6.90 -3.76 9.97
C VAL A 129 -8.28 -3.23 10.39
N GLU A 130 -9.00 -2.55 9.51
CA GLU A 130 -10.36 -2.07 9.76
C GLU A 130 -11.34 -3.23 9.96
N TYR A 131 -11.21 -4.28 9.15
CA TYR A 131 -11.98 -5.51 9.32
C TYR A 131 -11.68 -6.19 10.66
N PHE A 132 -10.41 -6.34 11.04
CA PHE A 132 -10.02 -6.84 12.36
C PHE A 132 -10.65 -6.04 13.50
N ARG A 133 -10.64 -4.70 13.41
CA ARG A 133 -11.28 -3.83 14.40
C ARG A 133 -12.79 -4.09 14.48
N THR A 134 -13.44 -4.24 13.34
CA THR A 134 -14.87 -4.56 13.25
C THR A 134 -15.17 -5.90 13.93
N GLU A 135 -14.37 -6.93 13.69
CA GLU A 135 -14.54 -8.24 14.31
C GLU A 135 -14.38 -8.20 15.84
N ILE A 136 -13.47 -7.38 16.37
CA ILE A 136 -13.39 -7.17 17.83
C ILE A 136 -14.66 -6.53 18.39
N PHE A 137 -15.24 -5.56 17.68
CA PHE A 137 -16.49 -4.93 18.11
C PHE A 137 -17.70 -5.88 18.02
N ASN A 138 -17.66 -6.83 17.09
CA ASN A 138 -18.69 -7.87 16.92
C ASN A 138 -18.67 -8.95 18.01
N LEU A 139 -17.63 -9.00 18.86
CA LEU A 139 -17.59 -9.93 19.98
C LEU A 139 -18.76 -9.67 20.94
N LYS A 140 -19.39 -10.75 21.42
CA LYS A 140 -20.47 -10.68 22.42
C LYS A 140 -19.95 -10.39 23.84
N TRP A 141 -19.15 -9.35 23.97
CA TRP A 141 -18.43 -9.00 25.20
C TRP A 141 -19.35 -8.68 26.39
N TYR A 142 -20.59 -8.28 26.11
CA TYR A 142 -21.60 -7.99 27.11
C TYR A 142 -22.08 -9.26 27.86
N GLU A 143 -21.89 -10.44 27.28
CA GLU A 143 -22.22 -11.74 27.90
C GLU A 143 -21.09 -12.25 28.84
N TRP A 144 -19.94 -11.56 28.85
CA TRP A 144 -18.78 -12.01 29.63
C TRP A 144 -18.79 -11.51 31.08
N ASP A 145 -17.99 -12.18 31.91
CA ASP A 145 -17.78 -11.74 33.29
C ASP A 145 -17.11 -10.36 33.38
N VAL A 146 -17.10 -9.78 34.58
CA VAL A 146 -16.53 -8.44 34.83
C VAL A 146 -15.03 -8.39 34.50
N SER A 147 -14.30 -9.48 34.70
CA SER A 147 -12.86 -9.57 34.49
C SER A 147 -12.50 -9.56 33.00
N CYS A 148 -13.15 -10.39 32.19
CA CYS A 148 -13.06 -10.41 30.73
C CYS A 148 -13.44 -9.05 30.14
N ARG A 149 -14.52 -8.42 30.63
CA ARG A 149 -14.93 -7.08 30.18
C ARG A 149 -13.89 -6.00 30.45
N LYS A 150 -13.18 -6.05 31.58
CA LYS A 150 -12.06 -5.14 31.87
C LYS A 150 -10.92 -5.32 30.86
N VAL A 151 -10.55 -6.57 30.54
CA VAL A 151 -9.49 -6.86 29.54
C VAL A 151 -9.93 -6.43 28.15
N TYR A 152 -11.19 -6.65 27.79
CA TYR A 152 -11.78 -6.16 26.54
C TYR A 152 -11.72 -4.63 26.45
N SER A 153 -12.06 -3.91 27.51
CA SER A 153 -11.96 -2.45 27.55
C SER A 153 -10.52 -1.96 27.32
N ILE A 154 -9.52 -2.68 27.83
CA ILE A 154 -8.10 -2.41 27.57
C ILE A 154 -7.78 -2.64 26.08
N LEU A 155 -8.25 -3.75 25.51
CA LEU A 155 -8.09 -4.04 24.07
C LEU A 155 -8.71 -2.94 23.19
N ILE A 156 -9.94 -2.50 23.48
CA ILE A 156 -10.58 -1.39 22.76
C ILE A 156 -9.76 -0.10 22.85
N THR A 157 -9.18 0.19 24.02
CA THR A 157 -8.32 1.37 24.20
C THR A 157 -7.12 1.32 23.25
N TYR A 158 -6.47 0.16 23.14
CA TYR A 158 -5.34 -0.02 22.22
C TYR A 158 -5.74 -0.15 20.75
N LEU A 159 -6.98 -0.53 20.43
CA LEU A 159 -7.49 -0.51 19.04
C LEU A 159 -7.73 0.90 18.52
N ASN A 160 -7.93 1.87 19.42
CA ASN A 160 -7.99 3.28 19.04
C ASN A 160 -6.60 3.86 18.76
N GLU A 161 -5.52 3.18 19.16
CA GLU A 161 -4.19 3.44 18.61
C GLU A 161 -4.14 2.82 17.21
N PRO A 162 -4.08 3.64 16.17
CA PRO A 162 -4.36 3.14 14.84
C PRO A 162 -3.11 2.41 14.33
N MET A 163 -3.28 1.19 13.79
CA MET A 163 -2.23 0.52 13.02
C MET A 163 -2.08 1.25 11.68
N LYS A 164 -1.54 2.46 11.70
CA LYS A 164 -1.47 3.30 10.51
C LYS A 164 -0.19 3.05 9.75
N VAL A 165 -0.35 3.13 8.44
CA VAL A 165 0.74 3.35 7.51
C VAL A 165 0.84 4.86 7.22
N ASP A 166 0.99 5.67 8.27
CA ASP A 166 1.15 7.12 8.10
C ASP A 166 2.60 7.41 7.71
N PHE A 167 2.84 7.96 6.52
CA PHE A 167 4.13 8.60 6.24
C PHE A 167 4.05 10.07 6.64
N VAL A 168 5.17 10.63 7.05
CA VAL A 168 5.30 12.02 7.51
C VAL A 168 4.74 13.04 6.52
N VAL A 169 4.68 12.69 5.22
CA VAL A 169 4.31 13.62 4.14
C VAL A 169 3.12 13.14 3.30
N VAL A 170 2.90 11.82 3.15
CA VAL A 170 1.89 11.29 2.20
C VAL A 170 1.28 9.97 2.68
N ASN A 171 -0.04 9.82 2.61
CA ASN A 171 -0.68 8.53 2.87
C ASN A 171 -0.53 7.62 1.64
N ILE A 172 0.14 6.47 1.79
CA ILE A 172 0.24 5.47 0.72
C ILE A 172 -1.04 4.67 0.68
N ASN A 173 -1.76 4.79 -0.43
CA ASN A 173 -3.05 4.16 -0.68
C ASN A 173 -3.36 4.27 -2.18
N ARG A 174 -4.43 3.63 -2.65
CA ARG A 174 -4.78 3.67 -4.09
C ARG A 174 -5.05 5.10 -4.57
N ALA A 175 -5.50 5.99 -3.70
CA ALA A 175 -5.73 7.39 -4.03
C ALA A 175 -4.43 8.12 -4.39
N LEU A 176 -3.32 7.85 -3.71
CA LEU A 176 -2.01 8.38 -4.05
C LEU A 176 -1.55 7.92 -5.44
N PHE A 177 -1.71 6.63 -5.76
CA PHE A 177 -1.44 6.13 -7.12
C PHE A 177 -2.24 6.89 -8.18
N CYS A 178 -3.53 7.12 -7.94
CA CYS A 178 -4.38 7.89 -8.87
C CYS A 178 -3.89 9.33 -9.05
N GLN A 179 -3.40 9.97 -7.98
CA GLN A 179 -2.80 11.31 -8.04
C GLN A 179 -1.51 11.33 -8.85
N ILE A 180 -0.61 10.36 -8.61
CA ILE A 180 0.65 10.21 -9.37
C ILE A 180 0.35 9.98 -10.84
N LEU A 181 -0.56 9.05 -11.15
CA LEU A 181 -0.99 8.77 -12.52
C LEU A 181 -1.51 10.05 -13.16
N LYS A 182 -2.50 10.71 -12.56
CA LYS A 182 -3.08 11.96 -13.07
C LYS A 182 -2.02 13.03 -13.35
N LEU A 183 -1.03 13.19 -12.45
CA LEU A 183 0.05 14.15 -12.61
C LEU A 183 0.95 13.81 -13.82
N CYS A 184 1.31 12.53 -14.00
CA CYS A 184 2.05 12.08 -15.17
C CYS A 184 1.26 12.29 -16.48
N ILE A 185 -0.05 12.03 -16.48
CA ILE A 185 -0.92 12.29 -17.65
C ILE A 185 -0.96 13.79 -17.98
N GLN A 186 -1.21 14.63 -16.97
CA GLN A 186 -1.24 16.08 -17.14
C GLN A 186 0.09 16.62 -17.66
N TYR A 187 1.20 16.09 -17.16
CA TYR A 187 2.53 16.43 -17.63
C TYR A 187 2.71 16.05 -19.12
N LEU A 188 2.36 14.82 -19.50
CA LEU A 188 2.43 14.36 -20.89
C LEU A 188 1.60 15.25 -21.84
N ILE A 189 0.36 15.56 -21.47
CA ILE A 189 -0.53 16.45 -22.24
C ILE A 189 0.08 17.85 -22.38
N SER A 190 0.64 18.40 -21.29
CA SER A 190 1.26 19.72 -21.30
C SER A 190 2.52 19.82 -22.17
N PHE A 191 3.19 18.71 -22.46
CA PHE A 191 4.30 18.65 -23.40
C PHE A 191 3.86 18.51 -24.86
N ILE A 192 2.69 17.90 -25.09
CA ILE A 192 2.09 17.76 -26.41
C ILE A 192 1.46 19.08 -26.88
N GLN A 193 0.80 19.82 -25.99
CA GLN A 193 0.05 21.04 -26.34
C GLN A 193 0.84 22.30 -26.78
N PRO A 194 2.16 22.47 -26.58
CA PRO A 194 2.91 23.61 -27.10
C PRO A 194 3.77 23.30 -28.35
N THR A 195 3.81 22.05 -28.83
CA THR A 195 4.68 21.67 -29.96
C THR A 195 3.86 21.44 -31.23
N GLU A 196 3.80 22.45 -32.11
CA GLU A 196 3.21 22.38 -33.47
C GLU A 196 3.87 21.31 -34.40
N LEU A 197 4.73 20.44 -33.86
CA LEU A 197 5.58 19.47 -34.55
C LEU A 197 5.32 18.02 -34.14
N VAL A 198 4.38 17.74 -33.23
CA VAL A 198 4.13 16.37 -32.76
C VAL A 198 3.19 15.66 -33.74
N ASP A 199 3.71 14.60 -34.36
CA ASP A 199 2.98 13.76 -35.31
C ASP A 199 1.66 13.23 -34.70
N SER A 200 0.56 13.39 -35.42
CA SER A 200 -0.78 12.95 -35.03
C SER A 200 -0.87 11.46 -34.68
N SER A 201 -0.02 10.63 -35.30
CA SER A 201 0.07 9.18 -35.02
C SER A 201 0.59 8.90 -33.61
N PHE A 202 1.51 9.73 -33.12
CA PHE A 202 2.12 9.63 -31.80
C PHE A 202 1.13 10.01 -30.69
N CYS A 203 0.39 11.11 -30.86
CA CYS A 203 -0.67 11.49 -29.91
C CYS A 203 -1.72 10.40 -29.74
N ASN A 204 -2.16 9.78 -30.85
CA ASN A 204 -3.13 8.69 -30.81
C ASN A 204 -2.60 7.44 -30.12
N SER A 205 -1.31 7.12 -30.27
CA SER A 205 -0.68 5.96 -29.62
C SER A 205 -0.54 6.16 -28.12
N ALA A 206 -0.12 7.35 -27.68
CA ALA A 206 -0.02 7.69 -26.27
C ALA A 206 -1.41 7.73 -25.60
N LEU A 207 -2.41 8.33 -26.26
CA LEU A 207 -3.81 8.34 -25.81
C LEU A 207 -4.40 6.92 -25.75
N TYR A 208 -4.03 6.03 -26.66
CA TYR A 208 -4.45 4.64 -26.63
C TYR A 208 -3.85 3.87 -25.44
N VAL A 209 -2.54 3.99 -25.19
CA VAL A 209 -1.89 3.38 -24.02
C VAL A 209 -2.49 3.94 -22.72
N LEU A 210 -2.73 5.24 -22.66
CA LEU A 210 -3.46 5.90 -21.56
C LEU A 210 -4.86 5.32 -21.38
N SER A 211 -5.62 5.15 -22.46
CA SER A 211 -6.97 4.59 -22.42
C SER A 211 -6.98 3.13 -21.93
N LEU A 212 -5.97 2.34 -22.30
CA LEU A 212 -5.79 0.97 -21.82
C LEU A 212 -5.52 0.94 -20.32
N ILE A 213 -4.59 1.77 -19.83
CA ILE A 213 -4.30 1.89 -18.39
C ILE A 213 -5.57 2.31 -17.64
N ILE A 214 -6.28 3.35 -18.10
CA ILE A 214 -7.51 3.81 -17.45
C ILE A 214 -8.57 2.70 -17.44
N SER A 215 -8.83 2.02 -18.56
CA SER A 215 -9.86 0.98 -18.66
C SER A 215 -9.58 -0.29 -17.86
N HIS A 216 -8.33 -0.53 -17.47
CA HIS A 216 -7.94 -1.73 -16.73
C HIS A 216 -7.93 -1.52 -15.21
N TYR A 217 -7.81 -0.26 -14.77
CA TYR A 217 -7.69 0.09 -13.35
C TYR A 217 -8.87 0.90 -12.81
N TRP A 218 -9.81 1.35 -13.67
CA TRP A 218 -11.10 1.98 -13.33
C TRP A 218 -12.26 1.16 -13.92
#